data_AF-A0A850GJ98-F1
#
_entry.id   AF-A0A850GJ98-F1
#
_cell.length_a   1.000
_cell.length_b   1.000
_cell.length_c   1.000
_cell.angle_alpha   90.00
_cell.angle_beta   90.00
_cell.angle_gamma   90.00
#
_symmetry.space_group_name_H-M   'P 1'
#
loop_
_entity.id
_entity.type
_entity.pdbx_description
1 polymer ?
#
loop_
_entity_poly.entity_id
_entity_poly.type
_entity_poly.pdbx_seq_one_letter_code
_entity_poly.pdbx_strand_id
1 'polypeptide(L)'
;MTQPIAPHLRRLATVLCSALTAATLTLAPLTSLAAPPTPSADDDDAPAVPPAEAPARTTDVTEAKRLFDAGVARYSAADYGAAIDYWLEANTLLPPTAEFSLVKAELIYNVARAQQKWFEIDDDVKHLRQAREILSSYLGDLDSLYDPAQATLEREKLEEQIADLDAKIAAWEEDRRRREAELAERMRPSFDFAADAREAKRNKAMLSAGATLTAFGLAGVGMFSAGVALASSADRQLGDLPLEANIETREQVILRGQGGTALIVVGSISGLIFLSCGVPLVAVAAKAERGRKKRRAEAGVEAAAPLLLPGGGGVGFVGRF
;
A
#
# COMPACT_ATOMS: atom_id res chain seq x y z
N MET A 1 4.86 -39.74 20.23
CA MET A 1 4.07 -38.53 19.96
C MET A 1 4.58 -37.92 18.66
N THR A 2 3.88 -38.25 17.58
CA THR A 2 4.24 -38.04 16.18
C THR A 2 3.62 -36.73 15.68
N GLN A 3 4.46 -35.80 15.19
CA GLN A 3 3.98 -34.56 14.58
C GLN A 3 3.43 -34.81 13.16
N PRO A 4 2.33 -34.15 12.76
CA PRO A 4 1.76 -34.27 11.42
C PRO A 4 2.57 -33.45 10.39
N ILE A 5 2.90 -34.11 9.28
CA ILE A 5 3.58 -33.54 8.11
C ILE A 5 2.54 -32.72 7.29
N ALA A 6 2.84 -31.45 7.03
CA ALA A 6 1.98 -30.51 6.33
C ALA A 6 1.89 -30.78 4.80
N PRO A 7 0.71 -30.63 4.17
CA PRO A 7 0.49 -30.94 2.76
C PRO A 7 0.67 -29.72 1.84
N HIS A 8 1.91 -29.28 1.62
CA HIS A 8 2.19 -28.12 0.73
C HIS A 8 2.99 -28.44 -0.54
N LEU A 9 3.30 -29.71 -0.82
CA LEU A 9 4.16 -30.10 -1.97
C LEU A 9 3.42 -30.73 -3.16
N ARG A 10 2.21 -30.26 -3.49
CA ARG A 10 1.43 -30.79 -4.64
C ARG A 10 0.97 -29.78 -5.69
N ARG A 11 1.52 -28.57 -5.73
CA ARG A 11 1.09 -27.51 -6.68
C ARG A 11 2.22 -26.92 -7.54
N LEU A 12 3.06 -27.76 -8.16
CA LEU A 12 4.09 -27.29 -9.10
C LEU A 12 4.21 -28.16 -10.38
N ALA A 13 3.10 -28.68 -10.89
CA ALA A 13 3.11 -29.49 -12.11
C ALA A 13 1.87 -29.30 -12.98
N THR A 14 1.47 -28.05 -13.27
CA THR A 14 0.54 -27.71 -14.37
C THR A 14 0.38 -26.20 -14.42
N VAL A 15 1.04 -25.49 -15.35
CA VAL A 15 0.51 -24.32 -16.09
C VAL A 15 1.54 -23.99 -17.18
N LEU A 16 1.44 -24.64 -18.34
CA LEU A 16 1.99 -24.11 -19.60
C LEU A 16 1.10 -24.55 -20.76
N CYS A 17 -0.17 -24.16 -20.69
CA CYS A 17 -1.11 -24.16 -21.80
C CYS A 17 -2.25 -23.20 -21.43
N SER A 18 -2.72 -22.45 -22.42
CA SER A 18 -3.95 -21.65 -22.41
C SER A 18 -3.84 -20.24 -21.84
N ALA A 19 -3.73 -19.24 -22.74
CA ALA A 19 -4.48 -17.98 -22.62
C ALA A 19 -4.37 -17.18 -23.92
N LEU A 20 -5.13 -17.60 -24.93
CA LEU A 20 -5.56 -16.75 -26.04
C LEU A 20 -7.08 -16.73 -25.98
N THR A 21 -7.63 -15.85 -25.15
CA THR A 21 -9.07 -15.60 -25.09
C THR A 21 -9.32 -14.14 -24.76
N ALA A 22 -9.67 -13.38 -25.78
CA ALA A 22 -10.24 -12.06 -25.67
C ALA A 22 -11.65 -12.17 -25.06
N ALA A 23 -11.95 -11.37 -24.04
CA ALA A 23 -13.28 -11.20 -23.50
C ALA A 23 -13.57 -9.70 -23.33
N THR A 24 -14.28 -9.16 -24.31
CA THR A 24 -15.04 -7.91 -24.30
C THR A 24 -16.33 -8.09 -23.50
N LEU A 25 -16.62 -7.23 -22.51
CA LEU A 25 -17.96 -6.99 -21.94
C LEU A 25 -17.97 -5.61 -21.25
N THR A 26 -18.37 -4.55 -21.95
CA THR A 26 -19.69 -3.87 -21.92
C THR A 26 -19.97 -3.06 -20.64
N LEU A 27 -19.81 -1.74 -20.77
CA LEU A 27 -20.32 -0.70 -19.85
C LEU A 27 -21.86 -0.74 -19.82
N ALA A 28 -22.45 -0.62 -18.63
CA ALA A 28 -23.86 -0.31 -18.42
C ALA A 28 -24.02 1.16 -17.95
N PRO A 29 -25.00 1.92 -18.48
CA PRO A 29 -25.31 3.26 -17.98
C PRO A 29 -26.22 3.21 -16.74
N LEU A 30 -25.86 3.99 -15.71
CA LEU A 30 -26.69 4.24 -14.53
C LEU A 30 -27.81 5.24 -14.89
N THR A 31 -29.05 4.82 -14.68
CA THR A 31 -30.26 5.62 -14.90
C THR A 31 -30.48 6.52 -13.68
N SER A 32 -30.53 7.83 -13.90
CA SER A 32 -30.88 8.84 -12.89
C SER A 32 -32.41 8.92 -12.78
N LEU A 33 -32.97 8.64 -11.61
CA LEU A 33 -34.38 8.92 -11.30
C LEU A 33 -34.50 10.30 -10.64
N ALA A 34 -35.16 11.22 -11.33
CA ALA A 34 -35.58 12.52 -10.80
C ALA A 34 -36.81 12.35 -9.88
N ALA A 35 -36.75 12.96 -8.70
CA ALA A 35 -37.88 13.05 -7.78
C ALA A 35 -38.88 14.15 -8.21
N PRO A 36 -40.19 13.97 -8.01
CA PRO A 36 -41.22 14.95 -8.38
C PRO A 36 -41.30 16.12 -7.37
N PRO A 37 -41.79 17.31 -7.83
CA PRO A 37 -42.00 18.48 -6.99
C PRO A 37 -43.20 18.34 -6.04
N THR A 38 -43.02 18.82 -4.81
CA THR A 38 -44.04 18.94 -3.77
C THR A 38 -45.04 20.05 -4.11
N PRO A 39 -46.36 19.82 -4.01
CA PRO A 39 -47.37 20.86 -4.19
C PRO A 39 -47.47 21.78 -2.95
N SER A 40 -47.51 23.08 -3.22
CA SER A 40 -47.93 24.13 -2.28
C SER A 40 -49.45 24.12 -2.16
N ALA A 41 -49.97 23.98 -0.94
CA ALA A 41 -51.37 24.24 -0.57
C ALA A 41 -51.29 25.21 0.61
N ASP A 42 -51.59 26.49 0.38
CA ASP A 42 -52.93 27.11 0.38
C ASP A 42 -53.28 27.62 1.77
N ASP A 43 -53.50 28.93 1.79
CA ASP A 43 -53.87 29.77 2.92
C ASP A 43 -55.19 29.30 3.54
N ASP A 44 -55.15 28.87 4.80
CA ASP A 44 -56.35 28.66 5.61
C ASP A 44 -56.35 29.70 6.76
N ASP A 45 -57.09 30.77 6.51
CA ASP A 45 -57.31 31.94 7.36
C ASP A 45 -58.23 31.55 8.52
N ALA A 46 -57.66 30.90 9.54
CA ALA A 46 -58.37 30.46 10.73
C ALA A 46 -58.36 31.57 11.83
N PRO A 47 -59.52 31.86 12.47
CA PRO A 47 -59.65 32.96 13.42
C PRO A 47 -58.82 32.75 14.68
N ALA A 48 -58.07 33.79 15.05
CA ALA A 48 -57.17 33.85 16.19
C ALA A 48 -57.91 33.61 17.53
N VAL A 49 -57.68 32.45 18.13
CA VAL A 49 -58.01 32.15 19.53
C VAL A 49 -56.96 32.86 20.41
N PRO A 50 -57.36 33.68 21.40
CA PRO A 50 -56.41 34.31 22.31
C PRO A 50 -55.60 33.23 23.05
N PRO A 51 -54.26 33.33 23.09
CA PRO A 51 -53.42 32.29 23.66
C PRO A 51 -53.68 32.18 25.16
N ALA A 52 -54.19 31.04 25.59
CA ALA A 52 -54.26 30.68 26.99
C ALA A 52 -52.83 30.68 27.57
N GLU A 53 -52.61 31.45 28.64
CA GLU A 53 -51.34 31.48 29.38
C GLU A 53 -50.97 30.06 29.82
N ALA A 54 -49.94 29.49 29.19
CA ALA A 54 -49.48 28.14 29.46
C ALA A 54 -48.80 28.08 30.85
N PRO A 55 -49.32 27.26 31.79
CA PRO A 55 -48.66 27.02 33.08
C PRO A 55 -47.54 26.00 32.87
N ALA A 56 -46.38 26.40 32.36
CA ALA A 56 -45.39 25.43 31.85
C ALA A 56 -43.91 25.84 32.01
N ARG A 57 -43.49 26.38 33.17
CA ARG A 57 -42.05 26.74 33.36
C ARG A 57 -41.38 26.23 34.64
N THR A 58 -42.12 25.75 35.63
CA THR A 58 -41.53 25.32 36.92
C THR A 58 -41.09 23.86 36.94
N THR A 59 -41.64 23.02 36.07
CA THR A 59 -41.33 21.58 36.03
C THR A 59 -39.92 21.30 35.50
N ASP A 60 -39.41 22.15 34.61
CA ASP A 60 -38.15 21.89 33.88
C ASP A 60 -36.90 21.99 34.76
N VAL A 61 -36.90 22.91 35.75
CA VAL A 61 -35.74 23.11 36.65
C VAL A 61 -35.57 21.97 37.64
N THR A 62 -36.66 21.42 38.15
CA THR A 62 -36.61 20.27 39.09
C THR A 62 -36.07 19.03 38.36
N GLU A 63 -36.48 18.84 37.11
CA GLU A 63 -35.98 17.74 36.28
C GLU A 63 -34.52 17.94 35.88
N ALA A 64 -34.11 19.15 35.51
CA ALA A 64 -32.69 19.48 35.24
C ALA A 64 -31.80 19.14 36.45
N LYS A 65 -32.25 19.44 37.67
CA LYS A 65 -31.53 19.07 38.88
C LYS A 65 -31.43 17.55 39.05
N ARG A 66 -32.53 16.82 38.82
CA ARG A 66 -32.55 15.35 38.91
C ARG A 66 -31.54 14.73 37.93
N LEU A 67 -31.47 15.25 36.71
CA LEU A 67 -30.50 14.84 35.69
C LEU A 67 -29.06 15.18 36.11
N PHE A 68 -28.83 16.38 36.66
CA PHE A 68 -27.52 16.74 37.20
C PHE A 68 -27.04 15.76 38.27
N ASP A 69 -27.88 15.45 39.27
CA ASP A 69 -27.58 14.50 40.34
C ASP A 69 -27.30 13.09 39.77
N ALA A 70 -28.06 12.66 38.76
CA ALA A 70 -27.84 11.40 38.06
C ALA A 70 -26.48 11.39 37.32
N GLY A 71 -26.13 12.49 36.66
CA GLY A 71 -24.82 12.66 36.02
C GLY A 71 -23.66 12.59 37.00
N VAL A 72 -23.79 13.23 38.18
CA VAL A 72 -22.81 13.12 39.28
C VAL A 72 -22.65 11.66 39.72
N ALA A 73 -23.75 10.94 39.92
CA ALA A 73 -23.70 9.54 40.31
C ALA A 73 -22.99 8.66 39.26
N ARG A 74 -23.23 8.91 37.96
CA ARG A 74 -22.55 8.21 36.86
C ARG A 74 -21.07 8.54 36.78
N TYR A 75 -20.72 9.82 36.93
CA TYR A 75 -19.33 10.27 36.95
C TYR A 75 -18.56 9.60 38.09
N SER A 76 -19.14 9.52 39.28
CA SER A 76 -18.55 8.83 40.43
C SER A 76 -18.40 7.32 40.22
N ALA A 77 -19.25 6.71 39.38
CA ALA A 77 -19.14 5.31 38.99
C ALA A 77 -18.17 5.08 37.80
N ALA A 78 -17.43 6.11 37.38
CA ALA A 78 -16.57 6.11 36.19
C ALA A 78 -17.30 5.81 34.86
N ASP A 79 -18.62 5.97 34.84
CA ASP A 79 -19.46 5.90 33.64
C ASP A 79 -19.57 7.30 33.02
N TYR A 80 -18.45 7.79 32.47
CA TYR A 80 -18.32 9.17 32.01
C TYR A 80 -19.21 9.50 30.82
N GLY A 81 -19.48 8.54 29.94
CA GLY A 81 -20.42 8.71 28.83
C GLY A 81 -21.83 9.00 29.31
N ALA A 82 -22.37 8.17 30.20
CA ALA A 82 -23.70 8.40 30.75
C ALA A 82 -23.76 9.71 31.56
N ALA A 83 -22.68 10.10 32.25
CA ALA A 83 -22.61 11.37 32.95
C ALA A 83 -22.74 12.57 32.01
N ILE A 84 -22.01 12.55 30.89
CA ILE A 84 -22.05 13.57 29.84
C ILE A 84 -23.47 13.69 29.29
N ASP A 85 -24.11 12.56 28.94
CA ASP A 85 -25.45 12.55 28.40
C ASP A 85 -26.45 13.21 29.36
N TYR A 86 -26.42 12.86 30.65
CA TYR A 86 -27.29 13.47 31.66
C TYR A 86 -27.05 14.97 31.83
N TRP A 87 -25.80 15.43 31.82
CA TRP A 87 -25.50 16.86 31.96
C TRP A 87 -25.87 17.67 30.72
N LEU A 88 -25.73 17.10 29.52
CA LEU A 88 -26.20 17.72 28.28
C LEU A 88 -27.72 17.82 28.28
N GLU A 89 -28.43 16.77 28.69
CA GLU A 89 -29.89 16.79 28.81
C GLU A 89 -30.34 17.84 29.84
N ALA A 90 -29.70 17.88 31.03
CA ALA A 90 -29.95 18.91 32.03
C ALA A 90 -29.76 20.33 31.47
N ASN A 91 -28.72 20.55 30.68
CA ASN A 91 -28.42 21.85 30.06
C ASN A 91 -29.49 22.31 29.06
N THR A 92 -30.15 21.36 28.38
CA THR A 92 -31.25 21.68 27.44
C THR A 92 -32.54 22.07 28.15
N LEU A 93 -32.78 21.58 29.36
CA LEU A 93 -33.97 21.93 30.16
C LEU A 93 -33.85 23.31 30.81
N LEU A 94 -32.63 23.84 30.98
CA LEU A 94 -32.42 25.15 31.61
C LEU A 94 -32.72 26.30 30.63
N PRO A 95 -33.64 27.22 30.99
CA PRO A 95 -33.94 28.40 30.19
C PRO A 95 -32.69 29.25 29.92
N PRO A 96 -32.57 29.89 28.75
CA PRO A 96 -31.47 30.80 28.45
C PRO A 96 -31.70 32.18 29.10
N THR A 97 -31.92 32.21 30.42
CA THR A 97 -32.05 33.43 31.21
C THR A 97 -30.76 33.70 31.99
N ALA A 98 -30.53 34.97 32.36
CA ALA A 98 -29.36 35.36 33.16
C ALA A 98 -29.29 34.66 34.54
N GLU A 99 -30.43 34.18 35.06
CA GLU A 99 -30.49 33.43 36.32
C GLU A 99 -29.83 32.04 36.22
N PHE A 100 -29.92 31.39 35.05
CA PHE A 100 -29.39 30.03 34.85
C PHE A 100 -28.07 29.99 34.06
N SER A 101 -27.56 31.13 33.61
CA SER A 101 -26.32 31.23 32.82
C SER A 101 -25.14 30.54 33.51
N LEU A 102 -24.97 30.79 34.82
CA LEU A 102 -23.91 30.20 35.64
C LEU A 102 -24.07 28.68 35.82
N VAL A 103 -25.31 28.18 35.94
CA VAL A 103 -25.56 26.75 36.06
C VAL A 103 -25.25 26.03 34.75
N LYS A 104 -25.60 26.64 33.61
CA LYS A 104 -25.25 26.11 32.28
C LYS A 104 -23.74 26.10 32.05
N ALA A 105 -23.05 27.16 32.46
CA ALA A 105 -21.59 27.23 32.47
C ALA A 105 -20.96 26.08 33.29
N GLU A 106 -21.46 25.81 34.49
CA GLU A 106 -20.97 24.70 35.34
C GLU A 106 -21.22 23.33 34.70
N LEU A 107 -22.39 23.11 34.08
CA LEU A 107 -22.70 21.89 33.33
C LEU A 107 -21.72 21.66 32.18
N ILE A 108 -21.43 22.71 31.39
CA ILE A 108 -20.47 22.66 30.28
C ILE A 108 -19.07 22.28 30.79
N TYR A 109 -18.63 22.88 31.90
CA TYR A 109 -17.36 22.56 32.53
C TYR A 109 -17.29 21.09 32.99
N ASN A 110 -18.36 20.59 33.61
CA ASN A 110 -18.44 19.19 34.04
C ASN A 110 -18.38 18.23 32.85
N VAL A 111 -19.06 18.52 31.74
CA VAL A 111 -18.97 17.74 30.51
C VAL A 111 -17.54 17.70 29.98
N ALA A 112 -16.85 18.84 29.88
CA ALA A 112 -15.46 18.89 29.44
C ALA A 112 -14.53 18.08 30.36
N ARG A 113 -14.76 18.12 31.68
CA ARG A 113 -14.00 17.34 32.65
C ARG A 113 -14.25 15.83 32.55
N ALA A 114 -15.49 15.41 32.32
CA ALA A 114 -15.82 14.00 32.06
C ALA A 114 -15.16 13.48 30.79
N GLN A 115 -15.11 14.28 29.73
CA GLN A 115 -14.38 13.93 28.51
C GLN A 115 -12.89 13.70 28.78
N GLN A 116 -12.25 14.55 29.58
CA GLN A 116 -10.85 14.33 29.98
C GLN A 116 -10.67 13.03 30.77
N LYS A 117 -11.58 12.72 31.70
CA LYS A 117 -11.52 11.46 32.45
C LYS A 117 -11.83 10.23 31.61
N TRP A 118 -12.66 10.36 30.59
CA TRP A 118 -12.93 9.29 29.65
C TRP A 118 -11.67 8.94 28.86
N PHE A 119 -10.95 9.94 28.36
CA PHE A 119 -9.65 9.73 27.73
C PHE A 119 -8.66 8.97 28.62
N GLU A 120 -8.62 9.25 29.92
CA GLU A 120 -7.75 8.53 30.87
C GLU A 120 -8.08 7.01 30.97
N ILE A 121 -9.26 6.58 30.53
CA ILE A 121 -9.68 5.15 30.55
C ILE A 121 -9.39 4.45 29.22
N ASP A 122 -9.73 5.06 28.08
CA ASP A 122 -9.70 4.40 26.77
C ASP A 122 -8.61 4.88 25.81
N ASP A 123 -7.86 5.92 26.19
CA ASP A 123 -6.83 6.58 25.39
C ASP A 123 -7.33 7.09 24.01
N ASP A 124 -8.64 7.32 23.80
CA ASP A 124 -9.15 7.90 22.54
C ASP A 124 -9.04 9.44 22.55
N VAL A 125 -8.06 9.96 21.79
CA VAL A 125 -7.79 11.40 21.63
C VAL A 125 -9.02 12.23 21.21
N LYS A 126 -10.06 11.60 20.65
CA LYS A 126 -11.32 12.30 20.33
C LYS A 126 -11.94 12.94 21.57
N HIS A 127 -11.86 12.30 22.74
CA HIS A 127 -12.40 12.86 23.98
C HIS A 127 -11.69 14.16 24.38
N LEU A 128 -10.35 14.20 24.26
CA LEU A 128 -9.59 15.44 24.50
C LEU A 128 -9.96 16.55 23.52
N ARG A 129 -10.11 16.22 22.23
CA ARG A 129 -10.51 17.20 21.19
C ARG A 129 -11.92 17.74 21.44
N GLN A 130 -12.85 16.88 21.87
CA GLN A 130 -14.19 17.30 22.25
C GLN A 130 -14.16 18.22 23.48
N ALA A 131 -13.39 17.88 24.52
CA ALA A 131 -13.21 18.74 25.69
C ALA A 131 -12.67 20.13 25.30
N ARG A 132 -11.65 20.17 24.44
CA ARG A 132 -11.03 21.40 23.93
C ARG A 132 -12.05 22.28 23.20
N GLU A 133 -12.85 21.69 22.32
CA GLU A 133 -13.87 22.41 21.56
C GLU A 133 -14.96 22.99 22.47
N ILE A 134 -15.43 22.19 23.44
CA ILE A 134 -16.43 22.62 24.42
C ILE A 134 -15.93 23.83 25.23
N LEU A 135 -14.69 23.77 25.73
CA LEU A 135 -14.09 24.89 26.47
C LEU A 135 -13.83 26.11 25.58
N SER A 136 -13.44 25.91 24.32
CA SER A 136 -13.20 26.99 23.36
C SER A 136 -14.50 27.73 22.99
N SER A 137 -15.60 27.00 22.83
CA SER A 137 -16.93 27.60 22.65
C SER A 137 -17.32 28.39 23.89
N TYR A 138 -17.14 27.81 25.09
CA TYR A 138 -17.46 28.45 26.36
C TYR A 138 -16.65 29.74 26.60
N LEU A 139 -15.37 29.74 26.21
CA LEU A 139 -14.51 30.92 26.23
C LEU A 139 -15.08 32.08 25.40
N GLY A 140 -15.72 31.78 24.27
CA GLY A 140 -16.39 32.76 23.41
C GLY A 140 -17.62 33.40 24.05
N ASP A 141 -18.29 32.69 24.96
CA ASP A 141 -19.53 33.14 25.61
C ASP A 141 -19.28 33.89 26.93
N LEU A 142 -18.05 33.83 27.49
CA LEU A 142 -17.74 34.35 28.83
C LEU A 142 -18.17 35.80 29.08
N ASP A 143 -17.94 36.69 28.11
CA ASP A 143 -18.25 38.13 28.26
C ASP A 143 -19.76 38.40 28.39
N SER A 144 -20.60 37.45 27.96
CA SER A 144 -22.05 37.52 28.12
C SER A 144 -22.55 36.92 29.44
N LEU A 145 -21.74 36.06 30.08
CA LEU A 145 -22.12 35.26 31.24
C LEU A 145 -21.65 35.88 32.57
N TYR A 146 -20.59 36.68 32.53
CA TYR A 146 -19.93 37.23 33.72
C TYR A 146 -19.70 38.74 33.63
N ASP A 147 -19.60 39.40 34.79
CA ASP A 147 -19.10 40.77 34.87
C ASP A 147 -17.65 40.85 34.33
N PRO A 148 -17.22 41.97 33.72
CA PRO A 148 -15.91 42.06 33.05
C PRO A 148 -14.71 41.65 33.90
N ALA A 149 -14.74 41.96 35.21
CA ALA A 149 -13.68 41.58 36.14
C ALA A 149 -13.62 40.06 36.37
N GLN A 150 -14.77 39.39 36.48
CA GLN A 150 -14.84 37.94 36.65
C GLN A 150 -14.59 37.20 35.34
N ALA A 151 -15.11 37.72 34.21
CA ALA A 151 -14.86 37.19 32.88
C ALA A 151 -13.35 37.10 32.58
N THR A 152 -12.57 38.10 33.00
CA THR A 152 -11.10 38.10 32.84
C THR A 152 -10.44 36.94 33.58
N LEU A 153 -10.85 36.67 34.82
CA LEU A 153 -10.30 35.59 35.63
C LEU A 153 -10.68 34.20 35.10
N GLU A 154 -11.93 34.02 34.67
CA GLU A 154 -12.37 32.76 34.07
C GLU A 154 -11.74 32.52 32.70
N ARG A 155 -11.52 33.58 31.92
CA ARG A 155 -10.81 33.52 30.63
C ARG A 155 -9.41 32.95 30.79
N GLU A 156 -8.64 33.47 31.75
CA GLU A 156 -7.27 32.99 32.02
C GLU A 156 -7.26 31.51 32.39
N LYS A 157 -8.18 31.06 33.25
CA LYS A 157 -8.29 29.63 33.63
C LYS A 157 -8.64 28.74 32.44
N LEU A 158 -9.60 29.16 31.60
CA LEU A 158 -10.00 28.37 30.43
C LEU A 158 -8.90 28.31 29.38
N GLU A 159 -8.19 29.42 29.13
CA GLU A 159 -7.04 29.45 28.24
C GLU A 159 -5.92 28.52 28.73
N GLU A 160 -5.64 28.50 30.03
CA GLU A 160 -4.69 27.55 30.63
C GLU A 160 -5.13 26.09 30.42
N GLN A 161 -6.42 25.78 30.66
CA GLN A 161 -6.94 24.42 30.46
C GLN A 161 -6.92 23.99 28.98
N ILE A 162 -7.27 24.89 28.05
CA ILE A 162 -7.19 24.61 26.61
C ILE A 162 -5.74 24.36 26.21
N ALA A 163 -4.78 25.14 26.72
CA ALA A 163 -3.36 24.92 26.45
C ALA A 163 -2.86 23.56 26.99
N ASP A 164 -3.31 23.14 28.18
CA ASP A 164 -3.01 21.79 28.71
C ASP A 164 -3.60 20.68 27.83
N LEU A 165 -4.84 20.84 27.35
CA LEU A 165 -5.46 19.90 26.42
C LEU A 165 -4.71 19.82 25.09
N ASP A 166 -4.30 20.96 24.53
CA ASP A 166 -3.51 21.03 23.30
C ASP A 166 -2.15 20.32 23.47
N ALA A 167 -1.50 20.50 24.62
CA ALA A 167 -0.26 19.80 24.94
C ALA A 167 -0.46 18.27 25.03
N LYS A 168 -1.54 17.82 25.69
CA LYS A 168 -1.89 16.38 25.80
C LYS A 168 -2.19 15.77 24.43
N ILE A 169 -2.95 16.46 23.58
CA ILE A 169 -3.26 16.01 22.22
C ILE A 169 -1.97 15.88 21.41
N ALA A 170 -1.10 16.88 21.42
CA ALA A 170 0.16 16.87 20.69
C ALA A 170 1.09 15.72 21.15
N ALA A 171 1.19 15.51 22.47
CA ALA A 171 2.00 14.43 23.04
C ALA A 171 1.47 13.04 22.62
N TRP A 172 0.15 12.83 22.65
CA TRP A 172 -0.47 11.59 22.19
C TRP A 172 -0.22 11.33 20.70
N GLU A 173 -0.34 12.36 19.87
CA GLU A 173 -0.10 12.25 18.42
C GLU A 173 1.37 11.96 18.09
N GLU A 174 2.31 12.54 18.81
CA GLU A 174 3.74 12.22 18.68
C GLU A 174 4.03 10.77 19.08
N ASP A 175 3.50 10.32 20.21
CA ASP A 175 3.69 8.93 20.63
C ASP A 175 3.07 7.94 19.64
N ARG A 176 1.87 8.24 19.12
CA ARG A 176 1.27 7.43 18.06
C ARG A 176 2.14 7.36 16.82
N ARG A 177 2.66 8.50 16.33
CA ARG A 177 3.60 8.55 15.20
C ARG A 177 4.86 7.71 15.47
N ARG A 178 5.39 7.76 16.68
CA ARG A 178 6.55 6.94 17.10
C ARG A 178 6.23 5.44 17.05
N ARG A 179 5.10 5.01 17.61
CA ARG A 179 4.67 3.60 17.58
C ARG A 179 4.42 3.11 16.15
N GLU A 180 3.82 3.94 15.29
CA GLU A 180 3.60 3.63 13.88
C GLU A 180 4.92 3.52 13.11
N ALA A 181 5.89 4.41 13.38
CA ALA A 181 7.23 4.33 12.80
C ALA A 181 7.99 3.07 13.25
N GLU A 182 7.94 2.72 14.53
CA GLU A 182 8.54 1.50 15.06
C GLU A 182 7.90 0.25 14.46
N LEU A 183 6.56 0.23 14.32
CA LEU A 183 5.86 -0.87 13.68
C LEU A 183 6.20 -0.97 12.19
N ALA A 184 6.33 0.17 11.49
CA ALA A 184 6.77 0.19 10.09
C ALA A 184 8.22 -0.33 9.95
N GLU A 185 9.10 -0.04 10.90
CA GLU A 185 10.46 -0.57 10.94
C GLU A 185 10.47 -2.08 11.21
N ARG A 186 9.68 -2.57 12.17
CA ARG A 186 9.54 -4.02 12.45
C ARG A 186 8.92 -4.79 11.28
N MET A 187 8.00 -4.17 10.55
CA MET A 187 7.36 -4.75 9.37
C MET A 187 8.19 -4.60 8.09
N ARG A 188 9.28 -3.82 8.13
CA ARG A 188 10.21 -3.71 7.01
C ARG A 188 10.79 -5.10 6.74
N PRO A 189 10.57 -5.69 5.55
CA PRO A 189 11.10 -7.01 5.24
C PRO A 189 12.61 -7.01 5.42
N SER A 190 13.13 -7.90 6.28
CA SER A 190 14.56 -8.08 6.41
C SER A 190 15.10 -8.68 5.12
N PHE A 191 16.16 -8.06 4.57
CA PHE A 191 16.79 -8.58 3.38
C PHE A 191 17.53 -9.88 3.73
N ASP A 192 17.01 -11.02 3.27
CA ASP A 192 17.68 -12.31 3.44
C ASP A 192 18.88 -12.41 2.46
N PHE A 193 20.06 -12.03 2.97
CA PHE A 193 21.32 -12.12 2.23
C PHE A 193 21.64 -13.54 1.76
N ALA A 194 21.23 -14.58 2.51
CA ALA A 194 21.48 -15.96 2.13
C ALA A 194 20.56 -16.38 0.96
N ALA A 195 19.29 -15.96 0.97
CA ALA A 195 18.40 -16.15 -0.17
C ALA A 195 18.91 -15.41 -1.42
N ASP A 196 19.33 -14.15 -1.31
CA ASP A 196 19.89 -13.40 -2.43
C ASP A 196 21.15 -14.07 -2.99
N ALA A 197 22.05 -14.57 -2.14
CA ALA A 197 23.24 -15.29 -2.56
C ALA A 197 22.89 -16.59 -3.32
N ARG A 198 21.87 -17.33 -2.87
CA ARG A 198 21.37 -18.53 -3.57
C ARG A 198 20.78 -18.16 -4.93
N GLU A 199 19.98 -17.10 -5.01
CA GLU A 199 19.44 -16.60 -6.28
C GLU A 199 20.55 -16.15 -7.24
N ALA A 200 21.58 -15.46 -6.74
CA ALA A 200 22.74 -15.03 -7.52
C ALA A 200 23.46 -16.21 -8.16
N LYS A 201 23.74 -17.26 -7.37
CA LYS A 201 24.41 -18.48 -7.84
C LYS A 201 23.58 -19.19 -8.90
N ARG A 202 22.26 -19.30 -8.70
CA ARG A 202 21.33 -19.89 -9.68
C ARG A 202 21.30 -19.10 -10.98
N ASN A 203 21.14 -17.78 -10.93
CA ASN A 203 21.12 -16.92 -12.11
C ASN A 203 22.43 -16.99 -12.89
N LYS A 204 23.58 -17.01 -12.19
CA LYS A 204 24.90 -17.15 -12.80
C LYS A 204 25.06 -18.50 -13.51
N ALA A 205 24.63 -19.60 -12.87
CA ALA A 205 24.68 -20.93 -13.47
C ALA A 205 23.78 -21.05 -14.72
N MET A 206 22.59 -20.44 -14.68
CA MET A 206 21.67 -20.43 -15.82
C MET A 206 22.21 -19.58 -16.98
N LEU A 207 22.80 -18.42 -16.67
CA LEU A 207 23.46 -17.57 -17.67
C LEU A 207 24.63 -18.29 -18.32
N SER A 208 25.48 -18.98 -17.54
CA SER A 208 26.61 -19.74 -18.09
C SER A 208 26.13 -20.89 -18.97
N ALA A 209 25.12 -21.66 -18.54
CA ALA A 209 24.58 -22.74 -19.35
C ALA A 209 23.97 -22.23 -20.66
N GLY A 210 23.16 -21.16 -20.60
CA GLY A 210 22.58 -20.54 -21.79
C GLY A 210 23.65 -20.00 -22.75
N ALA A 211 24.71 -19.38 -22.23
CA ALA A 211 25.82 -18.88 -23.03
C ALA A 211 26.58 -20.02 -23.72
N THR A 212 26.87 -21.12 -23.00
CA THR A 212 27.52 -22.30 -23.57
C THR A 212 26.67 -22.94 -24.68
N LEU A 213 25.37 -23.14 -24.46
CA LEU A 213 24.47 -23.68 -25.47
C LEU A 213 24.40 -22.75 -26.70
N THR A 214 24.28 -21.43 -26.48
CA THR A 214 24.28 -20.46 -27.59
C THR A 214 25.58 -20.53 -28.40
N ALA A 215 26.74 -20.66 -27.74
CA ALA A 215 28.03 -20.80 -28.41
C ALA A 215 28.10 -22.09 -29.26
N PHE A 216 27.63 -23.23 -28.74
CA PHE A 216 27.52 -24.46 -29.54
C PHE A 216 26.55 -24.32 -30.71
N GLY A 217 25.44 -23.62 -30.52
CA GLY A 217 24.49 -23.33 -31.59
C GLY A 217 25.10 -22.49 -32.72
N LEU A 218 25.86 -21.44 -32.37
CA LEU A 218 26.60 -20.64 -33.34
C LEU A 218 27.67 -21.46 -34.08
N ALA A 219 28.35 -22.38 -33.39
CA ALA A 219 29.27 -23.32 -34.04
C ALA A 219 28.54 -24.24 -35.04
N GLY A 220 27.32 -24.70 -34.71
CA GLY A 220 26.45 -25.45 -35.61
C GLY A 220 26.10 -24.68 -36.89
N VAL A 221 25.73 -23.40 -36.76
CA VAL A 221 25.49 -22.51 -37.91
C VAL A 221 26.75 -22.33 -38.76
N GLY A 222 27.92 -22.25 -38.13
CA GLY A 222 29.21 -22.22 -38.81
C GLY A 222 29.46 -23.50 -39.64
N MET A 223 29.24 -24.68 -39.05
CA MET A 223 29.34 -25.96 -39.74
C MET A 223 28.36 -26.07 -40.91
N PHE A 224 27.12 -25.63 -40.73
CA PHE A 224 26.13 -25.58 -41.79
C PHE A 224 26.62 -24.74 -42.98
N SER A 225 27.11 -23.52 -42.70
CA SER A 225 27.59 -22.59 -43.73
C SER A 225 28.81 -23.16 -44.48
N ALA A 226 29.74 -23.79 -43.76
CA ALA A 226 30.88 -24.48 -44.36
C ALA A 226 30.44 -25.67 -45.23
N GLY A 227 29.44 -26.44 -44.77
CA GLY A 227 28.85 -27.55 -45.53
C GLY A 227 28.22 -27.09 -46.84
N VAL A 228 27.47 -25.97 -46.83
CA VAL A 228 26.89 -25.36 -48.05
C VAL A 228 27.99 -24.94 -49.02
N ALA A 229 29.07 -24.31 -48.54
CA ALA A 229 30.20 -23.91 -49.39
C ALA A 229 30.90 -25.13 -50.02
N LEU A 230 31.13 -26.20 -49.24
CA LEU A 230 31.74 -27.42 -49.73
C LEU A 230 30.85 -28.17 -50.74
N ALA A 231 29.56 -28.35 -50.42
CA ALA A 231 28.61 -29.01 -51.30
C ALA A 231 28.43 -28.26 -52.63
N SER A 232 28.28 -26.93 -52.58
CA SER A 232 28.17 -26.11 -53.79
C SER A 232 29.46 -26.10 -54.63
N SER A 233 30.64 -26.14 -53.99
CA SER A 233 31.91 -26.25 -54.72
C SER A 233 32.05 -27.59 -55.43
N ALA A 234 31.62 -28.69 -54.79
CA ALA A 234 31.66 -30.03 -55.36
C ALA A 234 30.68 -30.16 -56.53
N ASP A 235 29.48 -29.60 -56.41
CA ASP A 235 28.46 -29.61 -57.46
C ASP A 235 28.92 -28.87 -58.73
N ARG A 236 29.54 -27.69 -58.57
CA ARG A 236 30.15 -26.96 -59.69
C ARG A 236 31.27 -27.76 -60.35
N GLN A 237 32.17 -28.33 -59.55
CA GLN A 237 33.27 -29.16 -60.07
C GLN A 237 32.76 -30.41 -60.80
N LEU A 238 31.67 -31.02 -60.32
CA LEU A 238 31.08 -32.19 -60.96
C LEU A 238 30.44 -31.84 -62.32
N GLY A 239 29.78 -30.68 -62.42
CA GLY A 239 29.20 -30.18 -63.67
C GLY A 239 30.24 -29.85 -64.75
N ASP A 240 31.44 -29.44 -64.34
CA ASP A 240 32.53 -29.08 -65.26
C ASP A 240 33.37 -30.27 -65.74
N LEU A 241 33.21 -31.47 -65.16
CA LEU A 241 33.99 -32.65 -65.51
C LEU A 241 33.44 -33.36 -66.77
N PRO A 242 34.25 -33.54 -67.85
CA PRO A 242 33.81 -34.27 -69.04
C PRO A 242 33.45 -35.73 -68.71
N LEU A 243 32.57 -36.34 -69.51
CA LEU A 243 32.08 -37.72 -69.32
C LEU A 243 33.22 -38.75 -69.29
N GLU A 244 34.32 -38.43 -69.96
CA GLU A 244 35.53 -39.24 -70.08
C GLU A 244 36.54 -39.00 -68.94
N ALA A 245 36.26 -38.11 -67.99
CA ALA A 245 37.15 -37.84 -66.86
C ALA A 245 37.40 -39.10 -66.02
N ASN A 246 38.62 -39.23 -65.48
CA ASN A 246 39.03 -40.35 -64.63
C ASN A 246 38.03 -40.55 -63.47
N ILE A 247 37.62 -41.81 -63.28
CA ILE A 247 36.68 -42.26 -62.24
C ILE A 247 37.14 -41.80 -60.85
N GLU A 248 38.44 -41.85 -60.58
CA GLU A 248 39.00 -41.48 -59.28
C GLU A 248 38.77 -39.99 -58.95
N THR A 249 38.90 -39.10 -59.94
CA THR A 249 38.62 -37.66 -59.75
C THR A 249 37.15 -37.41 -59.47
N ARG A 250 36.26 -38.13 -60.16
CA ARG A 250 34.81 -38.05 -59.92
C ARG A 250 34.45 -38.55 -58.52
N GLU A 251 35.06 -39.65 -58.08
CA GLU A 251 34.86 -40.21 -56.74
C GLU A 251 35.29 -39.25 -55.63
N GLN A 252 36.44 -38.58 -55.78
CA GLN A 252 36.90 -37.57 -54.81
C GLN A 252 35.94 -36.37 -54.69
N VAL A 253 35.41 -35.88 -55.82
CA VAL A 253 34.42 -34.78 -55.83
C VAL A 253 33.11 -35.22 -55.17
N ILE A 254 32.66 -36.46 -55.42
CA ILE A 254 31.46 -37.03 -54.78
C ILE A 254 31.67 -37.16 -53.27
N LEU A 255 32.80 -37.69 -52.80
CA LEU A 255 33.11 -37.81 -51.37
C LEU A 255 33.16 -36.43 -50.69
N ARG A 256 33.71 -35.41 -51.36
CA ARG A 256 33.68 -34.03 -50.86
C ARG A 256 32.26 -33.47 -50.77
N GLY A 257 31.42 -33.76 -51.76
CA GLY A 257 29.99 -33.42 -51.75
C GLY A 257 29.25 -34.07 -50.58
N GLN A 258 29.47 -35.37 -50.35
CA GLN A 258 28.91 -36.11 -49.22
C GLN A 258 29.34 -35.54 -47.87
N GLY A 259 30.62 -35.16 -47.73
CA GLY A 259 31.11 -34.45 -46.55
C GLY A 259 30.42 -33.10 -46.31
N GLY A 260 30.18 -32.34 -47.39
CA GLY A 260 29.40 -31.10 -47.36
C GLY A 260 27.96 -31.33 -46.88
N THR A 261 27.26 -32.33 -47.43
CA THR A 261 25.90 -32.70 -47.02
C THR A 261 25.85 -33.14 -45.55
N ALA A 262 26.83 -33.92 -45.09
CA ALA A 262 26.90 -34.34 -43.68
C ALA A 262 27.03 -33.12 -42.75
N LEU A 263 27.89 -32.14 -43.08
CA LEU A 263 28.03 -30.91 -42.30
C LEU A 263 26.77 -30.05 -42.31
N ILE A 264 26.03 -30.00 -43.42
CA ILE A 264 24.73 -29.31 -43.49
C ILE A 264 23.74 -29.93 -42.51
N VAL A 265 23.58 -31.27 -42.53
CA VAL A 265 22.63 -31.97 -41.66
C VAL A 265 23.02 -31.83 -40.19
N VAL A 266 24.29 -32.10 -39.85
CA VAL A 266 24.77 -32.00 -38.47
C VAL A 266 24.71 -30.54 -37.98
N GLY A 267 25.15 -29.59 -38.80
CA GLY A 267 25.15 -28.16 -38.48
C GLY A 267 23.74 -27.59 -38.29
N SER A 268 22.79 -27.97 -39.14
CA SER A 268 21.40 -27.51 -39.04
C SER A 268 20.68 -28.05 -37.80
N ILE A 269 20.79 -29.35 -37.52
CA ILE A 269 20.17 -29.98 -36.35
C ILE A 269 20.77 -29.43 -35.05
N SER A 270 22.11 -29.41 -34.96
CA SER A 270 22.80 -28.89 -33.77
C SER A 270 22.54 -27.40 -33.57
N GLY A 271 22.65 -26.60 -34.64
CA GLY A 271 22.37 -25.16 -34.61
C GLY A 271 20.96 -24.84 -34.12
N LEU A 272 19.94 -25.53 -34.67
CA LEU A 272 18.54 -25.31 -34.28
C LEU A 272 18.29 -25.66 -32.81
N ILE A 273 18.71 -26.85 -32.36
CA ILE A 273 18.48 -27.31 -31.00
C ILE A 273 19.19 -26.38 -30.01
N PHE A 274 20.48 -26.12 -30.21
CA PHE A 274 21.26 -25.35 -29.25
C PHE A 274 20.89 -23.86 -29.19
N LEU A 275 20.58 -23.21 -30.33
CA LEU A 275 20.13 -21.82 -30.33
C LEU A 275 18.73 -21.68 -29.73
N SER A 276 17.82 -22.61 -30.03
CA SER A 276 16.44 -22.59 -29.51
C SER A 276 16.40 -22.69 -27.97
N CYS A 277 17.31 -23.45 -27.37
CA CYS A 277 17.43 -23.58 -25.91
C CYS A 277 18.31 -22.48 -25.28
N GLY A 278 19.42 -22.12 -25.93
CA GLY A 278 20.42 -21.20 -25.38
C GLY A 278 19.93 -19.76 -25.25
N VAL A 279 19.33 -19.20 -26.31
CA VAL A 279 18.93 -17.79 -26.34
C VAL A 279 17.86 -17.45 -25.29
N PRO A 280 16.78 -18.24 -25.13
CA PRO A 280 15.79 -17.98 -24.08
C PRO A 280 16.38 -18.07 -22.66
N LEU A 281 17.28 -19.04 -22.40
CA LEU A 281 17.92 -19.17 -21.08
C LEU A 281 18.76 -17.93 -20.72
N VAL A 282 19.54 -17.39 -21.66
CA VAL A 282 20.30 -16.16 -21.46
C VAL A 282 19.37 -14.98 -21.17
N ALA A 283 18.28 -14.84 -21.94
CA ALA A 283 17.32 -13.75 -21.77
C ALA A 283 16.62 -13.79 -20.40
N VAL A 284 16.16 -14.98 -19.97
CA VAL A 284 15.52 -15.17 -18.66
C VAL A 284 16.53 -14.92 -17.53
N ALA A 285 17.78 -15.38 -17.67
CA ALA A 285 18.81 -15.17 -16.66
C ALA A 285 19.16 -13.69 -16.51
N ALA A 286 19.31 -12.96 -17.62
CA ALA A 286 19.55 -11.53 -17.61
C ALA A 286 18.39 -10.75 -16.99
N LYS A 287 17.14 -11.12 -17.29
CA LYS A 287 15.94 -10.51 -16.69
C LYS A 287 15.86 -10.78 -15.18
N ALA A 288 16.09 -12.02 -14.75
CA ALA A 288 16.10 -12.40 -13.34
C ALA A 288 17.19 -11.64 -12.56
N GLU A 289 18.37 -11.47 -13.15
CA GLU A 289 19.48 -10.75 -12.54
C GLU A 289 19.20 -9.24 -12.42
N ARG A 290 18.59 -8.63 -13.43
CA ARG A 290 18.12 -7.22 -13.34
C ARG A 290 17.08 -7.06 -12.24
N GLY A 291 16.12 -7.97 -12.14
CA GLY A 291 15.10 -7.95 -11.08
C GLY A 291 15.71 -8.06 -9.69
N ARG A 292 16.71 -8.94 -9.51
CA ARG A 292 17.47 -9.08 -8.26
C ARG A 292 18.22 -7.80 -7.89
N LYS A 293 18.94 -7.20 -8.84
CA LYS A 293 19.66 -5.93 -8.62
C LYS A 293 18.71 -4.79 -8.22
N LYS A 294 17.52 -4.72 -8.83
CA LYS A 294 16.48 -3.74 -8.46
C LYS A 294 16.02 -3.94 -7.02
N ARG A 295 15.72 -5.18 -6.60
CA ARG A 295 15.36 -5.50 -5.20
C ARG A 295 16.46 -5.14 -4.20
N ARG A 296 17.74 -5.37 -4.56
CA ARG A 296 18.88 -4.97 -3.73
C ARG A 296 18.98 -3.45 -3.58
N ALA A 297 18.81 -2.70 -4.67
CA ALA A 297 18.79 -1.25 -4.64
C ALA A 297 17.63 -0.70 -3.79
N GLU A 298 16.42 -1.27 -3.93
CA GLU A 298 15.25 -0.92 -3.11
C GLU A 298 15.46 -1.25 -1.63
N ALA A 299 16.18 -2.34 -1.33
CA ALA A 299 16.56 -2.71 0.03
C ALA A 299 17.70 -1.86 0.62
N GLY A 300 18.26 -0.90 -0.14
CA GLY A 300 19.43 -0.13 0.28
C GLY A 300 20.72 -0.95 0.35
N VAL A 301 20.72 -2.16 -0.20
CA VAL A 301 21.91 -3.01 -0.32
C VAL A 301 22.64 -2.60 -1.60
N GLU A 302 23.31 -1.45 -1.56
CA GLU A 302 24.17 -1.04 -2.66
C GLU A 302 25.27 -2.08 -2.85
N ALA A 303 25.33 -2.65 -4.06
CA ALA A 303 26.42 -3.54 -4.40
C ALA A 303 27.67 -2.68 -4.58
N ALA A 304 28.76 -3.02 -3.88
CA ALA A 304 30.08 -2.49 -4.18
C ALA A 304 30.36 -2.71 -5.68
N ALA A 305 30.15 -1.67 -6.47
CA ALA A 305 30.42 -1.71 -7.89
C ALA A 305 31.94 -1.56 -8.05
N PRO A 306 32.60 -2.40 -8.87
CA PRO A 306 33.98 -2.14 -9.22
C PRO A 306 34.05 -0.76 -9.88
N LEU A 307 34.69 0.19 -9.21
CA LEU A 307 34.90 1.52 -9.76
C LEU A 307 36.12 1.40 -10.68
N LEU A 308 35.86 1.32 -11.98
CA LEU A 308 36.92 1.42 -12.99
C LEU A 308 37.38 2.88 -13.05
N LEU A 309 38.32 3.22 -12.18
CA LEU A 309 39.02 4.51 -12.22
C LEU A 309 40.08 4.47 -13.34
N PRO A 310 40.23 5.56 -14.11
CA PRO A 310 41.29 5.70 -15.10
C PRO A 310 42.64 5.79 -14.37
N GLY A 311 43.29 4.64 -14.17
CA GLY A 311 44.57 4.54 -13.44
C GLY A 311 44.72 3.29 -12.57
N GLY A 312 43.65 2.53 -12.33
CA GLY A 312 43.71 1.29 -11.55
C GLY A 312 42.34 0.89 -11.01
N GLY A 313 42.03 -0.41 -11.01
CA GLY A 313 40.78 -0.92 -10.48
C GLY A 313 40.71 -0.76 -8.95
N GLY A 314 39.82 0.11 -8.46
CA GLY A 314 39.54 0.29 -7.05
C GLY A 314 38.18 -0.29 -6.67
N VAL A 315 38.05 -0.80 -5.45
CA VAL A 315 36.73 -1.10 -4.86
C VAL A 315 36.26 0.15 -4.13
N GLY A 316 35.37 0.91 -4.74
CA GLY A 316 34.73 2.05 -4.10
C GLY A 316 33.52 1.58 -3.29
N PHE A 317 33.49 1.87 -2.00
CA PHE A 317 32.26 1.80 -1.22
C PHE A 317 31.52 3.11 -1.40
N VAL A 318 30.52 3.11 -2.27
CA VAL A 318 29.53 4.19 -2.31
C VAL A 318 28.44 3.79 -1.32
N GLY A 319 28.15 4.67 -0.38
CA GLY A 319 27.09 4.49 0.61
C GLY A 319 26.74 5.85 1.21
N ARG A 320 25.45 6.07 1.48
CA ARG A 320 24.98 7.16 2.34
C ARG A 320 25.34 6.78 3.78
N PHE A 321 26.47 7.29 4.26
CA PHE A 321 26.81 7.31 5.68
C PHE A 321 26.08 8.47 6.37
#